data_AF-A0A7M5WJJ7-F1
#
_entry.id   AF-A0A7M5WJJ7-F1
#
_cell.length_a   1.000
_cell.length_b   1.000
_cell.length_c   1.000
_cell.angle_alpha   90.00
_cell.angle_beta   90.00
_cell.angle_gamma   90.00
#
_symmetry.space_group_name_H-M   'P 1'
#
loop_
_entity.id
_entity.type
_entity.pdbx_description
1 polymer ?
#
loop_
_entity_poly.entity_id
_entity_poly.type
_entity_poly.pdbx_seq_one_letter_code
_entity_poly.pdbx_strand_id
1 'polypeptide(L)'
;KYTSYLQSLASSVDMPYVNITLDVGAALNAFKFLWSNQNTLKNVFIHLGDFHFMKENFQVIGMLVDSSGFKDTVHQSRICEGNLNGVISGSNYNRAWFVHSRFS
;
A
#
# COMPACT_ATOMS: atom_id res chain seq x y z
N LYS A 1 -8.26 14.66 -13.49
CA LYS A 1 -7.68 15.98 -13.07
C LYS A 1 -6.20 15.85 -12.71
N TYR A 2 -5.81 15.00 -11.75
CA TYR A 2 -4.40 14.83 -11.34
C TYR A 2 -3.47 14.29 -12.44
N THR A 3 -3.89 13.26 -13.18
CA THR A 3 -3.12 12.67 -14.29
C THR A 3 -2.82 13.65 -15.42
N SER A 4 -3.78 14.50 -15.78
CA SER A 4 -3.63 15.53 -16.81
C SER A 4 -2.65 16.64 -16.39
N TYR A 5 -2.66 17.02 -15.11
CA TYR A 5 -1.70 17.97 -14.55
C TYR A 5 -0.28 17.41 -14.57
N LEU A 6 -0.10 16.15 -14.13
CA LEU A 6 1.20 15.48 -14.13
C LEU A 6 1.77 15.31 -15.55
N GLN A 7 0.91 15.05 -16.54
CA GLN A 7 1.28 15.05 -17.95
C GLN A 7 1.83 16.42 -18.38
N SER A 8 1.12 17.52 -18.08
CA SER A 8 1.56 18.87 -18.45
C SER A 8 2.88 19.27 -17.77
N LEU A 9 3.06 18.86 -16.50
CA LEU A 9 4.28 19.11 -15.76
C LEU A 9 5.45 18.32 -16.34
N ALA A 10 5.25 17.05 -16.68
CA ALA A 10 6.26 16.22 -17.32
C ALA A 10 6.69 16.78 -18.68
N SER A 11 5.74 17.27 -19.49
CA SER A 11 6.05 17.98 -20.73
C SER A 11 6.84 19.27 -20.50
N SER A 12 6.63 19.97 -19.39
CA SER A 12 7.38 21.20 -19.07
C SER A 12 8.84 20.96 -18.65
N VAL A 13 9.19 19.73 -18.28
CA VAL A 13 10.54 19.33 -17.86
C VAL A 13 11.17 18.29 -18.79
N ASP A 14 10.63 18.12 -20.00
CA ASP A 14 11.05 17.12 -21.00
C ASP A 14 11.16 15.69 -20.42
N MET A 15 10.27 15.33 -19.48
CA MET A 15 10.22 13.98 -18.94
C MET A 15 9.54 13.05 -19.94
N PRO A 16 10.25 12.02 -20.46
CA PRO A 16 9.70 11.13 -21.48
C PRO A 16 8.59 10.24 -20.93
N TYR A 17 8.57 9.96 -19.62
CA TYR A 17 7.60 9.09 -18.96
C TYR A 17 7.18 9.63 -17.59
N VAL A 18 5.92 9.41 -17.22
CA VAL A 18 5.35 9.78 -15.93
C VAL A 18 4.95 8.53 -15.19
N ASN A 19 5.64 8.22 -14.10
CA ASN A 19 5.28 7.09 -13.23
C ASN A 19 4.49 7.61 -12.03
N ILE A 20 3.30 7.07 -11.82
CA ILE A 20 2.41 7.46 -10.73
C ILE A 20 2.10 6.22 -9.89
N THR A 21 2.40 6.28 -8.61
CA THR A 21 2.09 5.20 -7.67
C THR A 21 0.82 5.55 -6.91
N LEU A 22 -0.20 4.70 -6.99
CA LEU A 22 -1.50 4.92 -6.36
C LEU A 22 -1.90 3.74 -5.47
N ASP A 23 -2.74 4.01 -4.48
CA ASP A 23 -3.46 2.95 -3.78
C ASP A 23 -4.38 2.19 -4.74
N VAL A 24 -4.77 0.96 -4.40
CA VAL A 24 -5.55 0.08 -5.30
C VAL A 24 -6.87 0.73 -5.75
N GLY A 25 -7.56 1.44 -4.84
CA GLY A 25 -8.85 2.07 -5.13
C GLY A 25 -8.71 3.28 -6.06
N ALA A 26 -7.70 4.10 -5.84
CA ALA A 26 -7.34 5.23 -6.68
C ALA A 26 -6.78 4.76 -8.03
N ALA A 27 -5.98 3.69 -8.05
CA ALA A 27 -5.40 3.09 -9.24
C ALA A 27 -6.50 2.58 -10.18
N LEU A 28 -7.51 1.88 -9.67
CA LEU A 28 -8.65 1.41 -10.48
C LEU A 28 -9.35 2.54 -11.24
N ASN A 29 -9.59 3.67 -10.57
CA ASN A 29 -10.20 4.84 -11.20
C ASN A 29 -9.24 5.53 -12.18
N ALA A 30 -7.96 5.60 -11.83
CA ALA A 30 -6.93 6.17 -12.70
C ALA A 30 -6.71 5.33 -13.96
N PHE A 31 -6.75 4.00 -13.87
CA PHE A 31 -6.68 3.09 -15.02
C PHE A 31 -7.86 3.27 -15.96
N LYS A 32 -9.10 3.35 -15.43
CA LYS A 32 -10.29 3.65 -16.25
C LYS A 32 -10.13 4.96 -17.01
N PHE A 33 -9.66 5.99 -16.33
CA PHE A 33 -9.42 7.29 -16.95
C PHE A 33 -8.31 7.25 -18.02
N LEU A 34 -7.21 6.55 -17.74
CA LEU A 34 -6.11 6.34 -18.69
C LEU A 34 -6.60 5.62 -19.95
N TRP A 35 -7.41 4.57 -19.77
CA TRP A 35 -7.99 3.81 -20.87
C TRP A 35 -8.92 4.65 -21.76
N SER A 36 -9.71 5.54 -21.18
CA SER A 36 -10.55 6.47 -21.94
C SER A 36 -9.77 7.60 -22.63
N ASN A 37 -8.50 7.84 -22.27
CA ASN A 37 -7.70 8.97 -22.75
C ASN A 37 -6.33 8.54 -23.29
N GLN A 38 -6.23 7.34 -23.86
CA GLN A 38 -4.97 6.75 -24.33
C GLN A 38 -4.21 7.65 -25.31
N ASN A 39 -4.92 8.44 -26.13
CA ASN A 39 -4.29 9.35 -27.09
C ASN A 39 -3.58 10.54 -26.43
N THR A 40 -4.01 10.94 -25.23
CA THR A 40 -3.50 12.10 -24.49
C THR A 40 -2.50 11.72 -23.40
N LEU A 41 -2.59 10.49 -22.87
CA LEU A 41 -1.79 10.00 -21.75
C LEU A 41 -0.87 8.83 -22.17
N LYS A 42 -0.17 8.97 -23.31
CA LYS A 42 0.62 7.89 -23.93
C LYS A 42 1.84 7.46 -23.12
N ASN A 43 2.32 8.30 -22.21
CA ASN A 43 3.55 8.08 -21.46
C ASN A 43 3.32 8.08 -19.94
N VAL A 44 2.08 7.90 -19.49
CA VAL A 44 1.75 7.75 -18.06
C VAL A 44 1.63 6.28 -17.71
N PHE A 45 2.41 5.85 -16.72
CA PHE A 45 2.34 4.51 -16.15
C PHE A 45 1.84 4.59 -14.71
N ILE A 46 0.81 3.80 -14.41
CA ILE A 46 0.25 3.70 -13.07
C ILE A 46 0.79 2.44 -12.42
N HIS A 47 1.48 2.61 -11.30
CA HIS A 47 1.95 1.53 -10.43
C HIS A 47 0.99 1.39 -9.25
N LEU A 48 0.72 0.15 -8.87
CA LEU A 48 0.07 -0.12 -7.59
C LEU A 48 1.10 0.09 -6.48
N GLY A 49 0.74 0.86 -5.47
CA GLY A 49 1.65 1.14 -4.35
C GLY A 49 2.10 -0.13 -3.64
N ASP A 50 3.41 -0.26 -3.46
CA ASP A 50 4.06 -1.38 -2.75
C ASP A 50 3.45 -1.63 -1.37
N PHE A 51 2.91 -0.58 -0.74
CA PHE A 51 2.23 -0.67 0.55
C PHE A 51 1.00 -1.59 0.54
N HIS A 52 0.22 -1.59 -0.54
CA HIS A 52 -0.92 -2.49 -0.65
C HIS A 52 -0.49 -3.93 -0.86
N PHE A 53 0.54 -4.14 -1.69
CA PHE A 53 1.11 -5.47 -1.87
C PHE A 53 1.65 -6.01 -0.54
N MET A 54 2.39 -5.20 0.22
CA MET A 54 2.85 -5.59 1.57
C MET A 54 1.70 -5.90 2.51
N LYS A 55 0.64 -5.08 2.51
CA LYS A 55 -0.57 -5.29 3.33
C LYS A 55 -1.27 -6.61 2.99
N GLU A 56 -1.47 -6.90 1.70
CA GLU A 56 -2.09 -8.15 1.25
C GLU A 56 -1.24 -9.37 1.64
N ASN A 57 0.09 -9.28 1.48
CA ASN A 57 1.01 -10.34 1.90
C ASN A 57 0.92 -10.61 3.41
N PHE A 58 0.92 -9.56 4.23
CA PHE A 58 0.77 -9.72 5.67
C PHE A 58 -0.60 -10.24 6.07
N GLN A 59 -1.67 -9.90 5.35
CA GLN A 59 -3.00 -10.47 5.58
C GLN A 59 -3.01 -11.98 5.30
N VAL A 60 -2.37 -12.42 4.21
CA VAL A 60 -2.21 -13.84 3.88
C VAL A 60 -1.38 -14.57 4.95
N ILE A 61 -0.25 -13.99 5.36
CA ILE A 61 0.56 -14.52 6.46
C ILE A 61 -0.28 -14.62 7.74
N GLY A 62 -1.06 -13.59 8.04
CA GLY A 62 -1.97 -13.54 9.18
C GLY A 62 -2.98 -14.68 9.18
N MET A 63 -3.57 -14.99 8.03
CA MET A 63 -4.49 -16.14 7.87
C MET A 63 -3.79 -17.48 8.08
N LEU A 64 -2.55 -17.63 7.59
CA LEU A 64 -1.78 -18.87 7.76
C LEU A 64 -1.46 -19.15 9.24
N VAL A 65 -1.28 -18.10 10.04
CA VAL A 65 -0.91 -18.22 11.45
C VAL A 65 -2.10 -18.09 12.41
N ASP A 66 -3.32 -17.85 11.90
CA ASP A 66 -4.51 -17.57 12.71
C ASP A 66 -4.88 -18.73 13.66
N SER A 67 -4.48 -19.95 13.32
CA SER A 67 -4.74 -21.19 14.06
C SER A 67 -3.47 -21.88 14.59
N SER A 68 -2.29 -21.24 14.49
CA SER A 68 -1.02 -21.88 14.87
C SER A 68 -0.59 -21.61 16.32
N GLY A 69 -1.42 -20.94 17.13
CA GLY A 69 -1.03 -20.44 18.45
C GLY A 69 -0.07 -19.23 18.41
N PHE A 70 0.21 -18.70 17.21
CA PHE A 70 1.03 -17.51 17.02
C PHE A 70 0.45 -16.30 17.77
N LYS A 71 -0.88 -16.15 17.76
CA LYS A 71 -1.58 -15.11 18.53
C LYS A 71 -1.26 -15.18 20.01
N ASP A 72 -1.34 -16.37 20.59
CA ASP A 72 -1.09 -16.59 22.02
C ASP A 72 0.38 -16.33 22.36
N THR A 73 1.29 -16.76 21.48
CA THR A 73 2.74 -16.51 21.63
C THR A 73 3.06 -15.01 21.61
N VAL A 74 2.50 -14.26 20.66
CA VAL A 74 2.68 -12.79 20.56
C VAL A 74 2.06 -12.07 21.76
N HIS A 75 0.90 -12.54 22.24
CA HIS A 75 0.23 -11.98 23.40
C HIS A 75 1.04 -12.22 24.70
N GLN A 76 1.51 -13.45 24.92
CA GLN A 76 2.31 -13.83 26.08
C GLN A 76 3.67 -13.12 26.09
N SER A 77 4.29 -12.94 24.92
CA SER A 77 5.58 -12.25 24.79
C SER A 77 5.49 -10.73 24.89
N ARG A 78 4.28 -10.13 24.99
CA ARG A 78 4.04 -8.68 25.07
C ARG A 78 4.70 -7.87 23.96
N ILE A 79 4.86 -8.47 22.78
CA ILE A 79 5.50 -7.84 21.61
C ILE A 79 4.55 -6.81 20.94
N CYS A 80 3.24 -6.94 21.14
CA CYS A 80 2.24 -5.95 20.72
C CYS A 80 1.47 -5.38 21.91
N GLU A 81 1.50 -4.06 22.07
CA GLU A 81 0.64 -3.32 22.98
C GLU A 81 -0.54 -2.75 22.18
N GLY A 82 -1.64 -3.51 22.07
CA GLY A 82 -2.82 -3.09 21.30
C GLY A 82 -3.71 -4.22 20.77
N ASN A 83 -4.61 -3.89 19.84
CA ASN A 83 -5.51 -4.87 19.23
C ASN A 83 -4.74 -5.77 18.24
N LEU A 84 -4.30 -6.93 18.72
CA LEU A 84 -3.58 -7.96 17.96
C LEU A 84 -4.34 -8.43 16.71
N ASN A 85 -5.67 -8.48 16.76
CA ASN A 85 -6.48 -8.85 15.60
C ASN A 85 -6.40 -7.79 14.50
N GLY A 86 -6.25 -6.51 14.85
CA GLY A 86 -6.04 -5.43 13.88
C GLY A 86 -4.68 -5.52 13.17
N VAL A 87 -3.67 -6.03 13.86
CA VAL A 87 -2.32 -6.28 13.33
C VAL A 87 -2.33 -7.44 12.35
N ILE A 88 -2.89 -8.58 12.78
CA ILE A 88 -2.88 -9.83 12.02
C ILE A 88 -3.82 -9.75 10.80
N SER A 89 -4.93 -9.02 10.90
CA SER A 89 -5.82 -8.76 9.75
C SER A 89 -5.30 -7.71 8.78
N GLY A 90 -4.17 -7.07 9.09
CA GLY A 90 -3.59 -5.98 8.30
C GLY A 90 -4.43 -4.70 8.23
N SER A 91 -5.40 -4.53 9.14
CA SER A 91 -6.30 -3.37 9.15
C SER A 91 -5.76 -2.18 9.96
N ASN A 92 -4.83 -2.41 10.91
CA ASN A 92 -4.40 -1.40 11.88
C ASN A 92 -2.86 -1.36 12.09
N TYR A 93 -2.07 -1.29 11.02
CA TYR A 93 -0.59 -1.25 11.11
C TYR A 93 -0.02 -0.08 11.92
N ASN A 94 -0.70 1.07 11.96
CA ASN A 94 -0.26 2.23 12.74
C ASN A 94 -0.22 1.96 14.26
N ARG A 95 -0.85 0.87 14.71
CA ARG A 95 -0.83 0.39 16.10
C ARG A 95 0.05 -0.86 16.28
N ALA A 96 0.69 -1.30 15.20
CA ALA A 96 1.33 -2.59 15.07
C ALA A 96 2.83 -2.45 14.79
N TRP A 97 3.55 -1.66 15.59
CA TRP A 97 4.99 -1.79 15.80
C TRP A 97 5.46 -0.66 16.72
N PHE A 98 5.59 -0.96 18.02
CA PHE A 98 6.50 -0.24 18.90
C PHE A 98 7.72 -1.12 19.14
N VAL A 99 8.57 -1.28 18.13
CA VAL A 99 9.93 -1.84 18.35
C VAL A 99 10.93 -0.73 18.69
N HIS A 100 10.58 0.54 18.49
CA HIS A 100 11.53 1.64 18.67
C HIS A 100 11.76 2.06 20.14
N SER A 101 10.88 1.71 21.10
CA SER A 101 11.02 2.21 22.49
C SER A 101 11.74 1.26 23.46
N ARG A 102 12.06 0.02 23.04
CA ARG A 102 12.80 -0.96 23.88
C ARG A 102 14.21 -1.27 23.38
N PHE A 103 14.64 -0.67 22.27
CA PHE A 103 15.99 -0.82 21.71
C PHE A 103 16.74 0.53 21.58
N SER A 104 16.26 1.59 22.23
CA SER A 104 16.93 2.89 22.38
C SER A 104 17.37 3.11 23.82
#